data_AF-A0A7Y2KPA6-F1
#
_entry.id   AF-A0A7Y2KPA6-F1
#
_cell.length_a   1.000
_cell.length_b   1.000
_cell.length_c   1.000
_cell.angle_alpha   90.00
_cell.angle_beta   90.00
_cell.angle_gamma   90.00
#
_symmetry.space_group_name_H-M   'P 1'
#
loop_
_entity.id
_entity.type
_entity.pdbx_description
1 polymer ?
#
loop_
_entity_poly.entity_id
_entity_poly.type
_entity_poly.pdbx_seq_one_letter_code
_entity_poly.pdbx_strand_id
1 'polypeptide(L)' 'MSHPNVTLEHVIALAQAAMEGADALGMPLAGNHIAAGLDILRAASPEQPDVRDHG' A
#
# COMPACT_ATOMS: atom_id res chain seq x y z
N MET A 1 23.88 -9.59 1.49
CA MET A 1 23.19 -8.29 1.35
C MET A 1 21.81 -8.49 1.97
N SER A 2 21.51 -7.86 3.10
CA SER A 2 20.19 -7.98 3.73
C SER A 2 19.17 -7.27 2.86
N HIS A 3 18.16 -8.00 2.36
CA HIS A 3 17.02 -7.37 1.71
C HIS A 3 16.33 -6.47 2.73
N PRO A 4 16.13 -5.17 2.45
CA PRO A 4 15.34 -4.33 3.33
C PRO A 4 13.96 -4.95 3.46
N ASN A 5 13.53 -5.19 4.70
CA ASN A 5 12.24 -5.80 4.98
C ASN A 5 11.16 -4.75 4.70
N VAL A 6 10.70 -4.70 3.45
CA VAL A 6 9.65 -3.76 3.01
C VAL A 6 8.34 -4.20 3.65
N THR A 7 7.78 -3.34 4.49
CA THR A 7 6.48 -3.56 5.16
C THR A 7 5.35 -2.97 4.34
N LEU A 8 4.12 -3.45 4.57
CA LEU A 8 2.92 -2.87 3.96
C LEU A 8 2.77 -1.37 4.30
N GLU A 9 3.13 -0.98 5.53
CA GLU A 9 3.13 0.42 5.97
C GLU A 9 4.08 1.30 5.13
N HIS A 10 5.29 0.81 4.82
CA HIS A 10 6.21 1.53 3.94
C HIS A 10 5.63 1.71 2.54
N VAL A 11 4.93 0.70 2.02
CA VAL A 11 4.26 0.78 0.70
C VAL A 11 3.12 1.79 0.72
N ILE A 12 2.31 1.81 1.79
CA ILE A 12 1.22 2.80 1.97
C ILE A 12 1.79 4.22 2.02
N ALA A 13 2.82 4.45 2.82
CA ALA A 13 3.44 5.78 2.96
C ALA A 13 4.03 6.28 1.63
N LEU A 14 4.71 5.40 0.89
CA LEU A 14 5.26 5.74 -0.43
C LEU A 14 4.15 6.06 -1.44
N ALA A 15 3.07 5.27 -1.45
CA ALA A 15 1.93 5.50 -2.34
C ALA A 15 1.24 6.85 -2.05
N GLN A 16 1.12 7.24 -0.78
CA GLN A 16 0.59 8.56 -0.39
C GLN A 16 1.45 9.71 -0.93
N ALA A 17 2.76 9.65 -0.70
CA ALA A 17 3.68 10.67 -1.22
C ALA A 17 3.65 10.75 -2.77
N ALA A 18 3.51 9.61 -3.45
CA ALA A 18 3.39 9.57 -4.90
C ALA A 18 2.06 10.17 -5.41
N MET A 19 0.96 9.99 -4.68
CA MET A 19 -0.33 10.63 -5.00
C MET A 19 -0.28 12.15 -4.81
N GLU A 20 0.36 12.65 -3.74
CA GLU A 20 0.59 14.08 -3.53
C GLU A 20 1.46 14.68 -4.65
N GLY A 21 2.51 13.97 -5.06
CA GLY A 21 3.32 14.38 -6.21
C GLY A 21 2.53 14.41 -7.52
N ALA A 22 1.65 13.43 -7.74
CA ALA A 22 0.78 13.40 -8.91
C ALA A 22 -0.20 14.57 -8.94
N ASP A 23 -0.77 14.94 -7.79
CA ASP A 23 -1.65 16.11 -7.65
C ASP A 23 -0.90 17.42 -7.94
N ALA A 24 0.29 17.60 -7.34
CA ALA A 24 1.14 18.77 -7.55
C ALA A 24 1.57 18.94 -9.02
N LEU A 25 1.69 17.84 -9.77
CA LEU A 25 2.03 17.83 -11.19
C LEU A 25 0.81 17.96 -12.12
N GLY A 26 -0.41 18.04 -11.57
CA GLY A 26 -1.64 18.07 -12.38
C GLY A 26 -1.87 16.76 -13.14
N MET A 27 -1.46 15.62 -12.58
CA MET A 27 -1.56 14.28 -13.15
C MET A 27 -2.58 13.40 -12.42
N PRO A 28 -3.89 13.73 -12.47
CA PRO A 28 -4.91 13.02 -11.68
C PRO A 28 -5.05 11.54 -12.06
N LEU A 29 -4.79 11.17 -13.32
CA LEU A 29 -4.80 9.77 -13.75
C LEU A 29 -3.72 8.94 -13.04
N ALA A 30 -2.52 9.50 -12.85
CA ALA A 30 -1.45 8.81 -12.14
C ALA A 30 -1.82 8.59 -10.66
N GLY A 31 -2.38 9.60 -10.00
CA GLY A 31 -2.90 9.46 -8.62
C GLY A 31 -3.96 8.37 -8.51
N ASN A 32 -4.92 8.32 -9.44
CA ASN A 32 -5.97 7.31 -9.46
C ASN A 32 -5.42 5.89 -9.65
N HIS A 33 -4.41 5.70 -10.50
CA HIS A 33 -3.77 4.40 -10.68
C HIS A 33 -3.02 3.93 -9.42
N ILE A 34 -2.36 4.85 -8.71
CA ILE A 34 -1.67 4.54 -7.45
C ILE A 34 -2.69 4.15 -6.37
N ALA A 35 -3.79 4.90 -6.25
CA ALA A 35 -4.88 4.58 -5.32
C ALA A 35 -5.46 3.18 -5.58
N ALA A 36 -5.77 2.87 -6.85
CA ALA A 36 -6.30 1.55 -7.23
C ALA A 36 -5.32 0.42 -6.91
N GLY A 37 -4.02 0.62 -7.13
CA GLY A 37 -2.99 -0.35 -6.75
C GLY A 37 -2.94 -0.58 -5.23
N LEU A 38 -3.10 0.48 -4.44
CA LEU A 38 -3.10 0.40 -2.98
C LEU A 38 -4.29 -0.40 -2.45
N ASP A 39 -5.48 -0.23 -3.05
CA ASP A 39 -6.68 -0.96 -2.66
C ASP A 39 -6.57 -2.45 -2.97
N ILE A 40 -5.96 -2.82 -4.11
CA ILE A 40 -5.67 -4.22 -4.43
C ILE A 40 -4.71 -4.83 -3.38
N LEU A 41 -3.66 -4.11 -2.99
CA LEU A 41 -2.71 -4.59 -1.99
C LEU A 41 -3.35 -4.76 -0.61
N ARG A 42 -4.24 -3.84 -0.22
CA ARG A 42 -5.03 -3.96 1.02
C ARG A 42 -5.95 -5.17 0.98
N ALA A 43 -6.67 -5.37 -0.13
CA ALA A 43 -7.55 -6.51 -0.31
C ALA A 43 -6.80 -7.86 -0.39
N ALA A 44 -5.57 -7.84 -0.89
CA ALA A 44 -4.70 -9.01 -0.96
C ALA A 44 -3.93 -9.28 0.33
N SER A 45 -3.89 -8.34 1.29
CA SER A 45 -3.37 -8.61 2.62
C SER A 45 -4.41 -9.46 3.35
N PRO A 46 -4.16 -10.75 3.61
CA PRO A 46 -5.06 -11.50 4.47
C PRO A 46 -5.13 -10.76 5.81
N GLU A 47 -6.33 -10.44 6.29
CA GLU A 47 -6.53 -10.36 7.74
C GLU A 47 -5.89 -11.62 8.29
N GLN A 48 -4.77 -11.52 9.00
CA GLN A 48 -4.18 -12.71 9.59
C GLN A 48 -5.26 -13.28 10.51
N PRO A 49 -5.86 -14.46 10.23
CA PRO A 49 -6.71 -15.07 11.22
C PRO A 49 -5.84 -15.27 12.46
N ASP A 50 -6.24 -14.63 13.55
CA ASP A 50 -5.61 -14.83 14.84
C ASP A 50 -5.69 -16.33 15.14
N VAL A 51 -4.57 -17.04 14.97
CA VAL A 51 -4.46 -18.46 15.35
C VAL A 51 -4.35 -18.51 16.87
N ARG A 52 -5.40 -18.03 17.56
CA ARG A 52 -5.59 -18.13 19.00
C ARG A 52 -7.06 -18.36 19.29
N ASP A 53 -7.64 -19.43 18.75
CA ASP A 53 -8.66 -20.11 19.53
C ASP A 53 -8.77 -21.59 19.19
N HIS A 54 -9.03 -22.36 20.25
CA HIS A 54 -9.31 -23.79 20.39
C HIS A 54 -8.06 -24.69 20.39
N GLY A 55 -7.57 -25.17 21.53
CA GLY A 55 -8.31 -25.63 22.73
C GLY A 55 -8.33 -27.15 22.74
#